data_AF-A0A7S4J2M3-F1
#
_entry.id   AF-A0A7S4J2M3-F1
#
_cell.length_a   1.000
_cell.length_b   1.000
_cell.length_c   1.000
_cell.angle_alpha   90.00
_cell.angle_beta   90.00
_cell.angle_gamma   90.00
#
_symmetry.space_group_name_H-M   'P 1'
#
loop_
_entity.id
_entity.type
_entity.pdbx_description
1 polymer ?
#
loop_
_entity_poly.entity_id
_entity_poly.type
_entity_poly.pdbx_seq_one_letter_code
_entity_poly.pdbx_strand_id
1 'polypeptide(L)'
;MPNEDGSGGEKPQQELQLVPESVLKKKHDLDEMKAKREAQAPRGNKKVFDNRRRPVRVIKPERFLARAAQRRNHEIRYNRVNKKGMQKRASNRREERIKTVAKVADEEVDDAGTALGDEDKKEVKYASNSVGASVVFAVRARNRAGMPSNVKKVLSRLRLRHENEGVFLKYNESTRKMLHLVEPWVSYGLVSKSTITDLINRRGHGRVEGKRVPLSDNMIIEKEL
;
A
#
# COMPACT_ATOMS: atom_id res chain seq x y z
N MET A 1 -11.39 -59.66 -47.05
CA MET A 1 -10.72 -59.40 -45.77
C MET A 1 -10.98 -57.95 -45.41
N PRO A 2 -11.63 -57.66 -44.27
CA PRO A 2 -11.95 -56.29 -43.85
C PRO A 2 -10.80 -55.72 -43.01
N ASN A 3 -10.53 -54.42 -43.13
CA ASN A 3 -9.68 -53.67 -42.19
C ASN A 3 -10.50 -52.50 -41.65
N GLU A 4 -10.39 -52.34 -40.33
CA GLU A 4 -11.36 -51.72 -39.44
C GLU A 4 -11.28 -50.19 -39.42
N ASP A 5 -12.46 -49.56 -39.38
CA ASP A 5 -12.65 -48.15 -39.08
C ASP A 5 -12.33 -47.91 -37.59
N GLY A 6 -11.34 -47.06 -37.34
CA GLY A 6 -10.94 -46.65 -36.00
C GLY A 6 -12.03 -45.82 -35.31
N SER A 7 -12.89 -46.49 -34.54
CA SER A 7 -13.81 -45.87 -33.60
C SER A 7 -13.03 -45.16 -32.48
N GLY A 8 -13.09 -43.83 -32.44
CA GLY A 8 -12.59 -43.03 -31.32
C GLY A 8 -13.35 -43.38 -30.05
N GLY A 9 -12.70 -44.13 -29.16
CA GLY A 9 -13.25 -44.48 -27.84
C GLY A 9 -13.41 -43.22 -26.99
N GLU A 10 -14.66 -42.92 -26.62
CA GLU A 10 -14.97 -42.03 -25.51
C GLU A 10 -14.25 -42.55 -24.25
N LYS A 11 -13.38 -41.72 -23.66
CA LYS A 11 -12.84 -42.02 -22.34
C LYS A 11 -14.02 -42.08 -21.37
N PRO A 12 -14.19 -43.15 -20.58
CA PRO A 12 -15.22 -43.18 -19.56
C PRO A 12 -14.96 -41.99 -18.63
N GLN A 13 -15.93 -41.07 -18.55
CA GLN A 13 -15.93 -40.05 -17.53
C GLN A 13 -15.93 -40.82 -16.21
N GLN A 14 -14.79 -40.82 -15.52
CA GLN A 14 -14.73 -41.36 -14.18
C GLN A 14 -15.70 -40.51 -13.37
N GLU A 15 -16.85 -41.09 -13.01
CA GLU A 15 -17.75 -40.50 -12.03
C GLU A 15 -16.93 -40.27 -10.76
N LEU A 16 -16.52 -39.02 -10.55
CA LEU A 16 -15.89 -38.60 -9.31
C LEU A 16 -16.89 -38.94 -8.22
N GLN A 17 -16.55 -39.91 -7.37
CA GLN A 17 -17.40 -40.29 -6.24
C GLN A 17 -17.73 -39.02 -5.44
N LEU A 18 -18.98 -38.57 -5.56
CA LEU A 18 -19.44 -37.33 -4.96
C LEU A 18 -19.47 -37.53 -3.45
N VAL A 19 -18.44 -37.04 -2.77
CA VAL A 19 -18.37 -37.07 -1.32
C VAL A 19 -19.61 -36.35 -0.78
N PRO A 20 -20.42 -36.98 0.08
CA PRO A 20 -21.65 -36.37 0.57
C PRO A 20 -21.38 -35.00 1.19
N GLU A 21 -22.23 -34.01 0.91
CA GLU A 21 -22.07 -32.63 1.38
C GLU A 21 -21.91 -32.53 2.91
N SER A 22 -22.49 -33.47 3.65
CA SER A 22 -22.36 -33.59 5.11
C SER A 22 -20.92 -33.82 5.57
N VAL A 23 -20.13 -34.57 4.81
CA VAL A 23 -18.70 -34.85 5.10
C VAL A 23 -17.85 -33.63 4.78
N LEU A 24 -18.13 -32.94 3.67
CA LEU A 24 -17.45 -31.72 3.27
C LEU A 24 -17.69 -30.59 4.27
N LYS A 25 -18.93 -30.42 4.72
CA LYS A 25 -19.30 -29.43 5.76
C LYS A 25 -18.57 -29.69 7.08
N LYS A 26 -18.54 -30.96 7.52
CA LYS A 26 -17.83 -31.35 8.75
C LYS A 26 -16.33 -31.06 8.67
N LYS A 27 -15.71 -31.25 7.50
CA LYS A 27 -14.29 -30.93 7.28
C LYS A 27 -14.04 -29.43 7.32
N HIS A 28 -14.89 -28.64 6.66
CA HIS A 28 -14.81 -27.18 6.69
C HIS A 28 -14.99 -26.62 8.11
N ASP A 29 -15.96 -27.14 8.87
CA ASP A 29 -16.20 -26.74 10.27
C ASP A 29 -14.98 -27.07 11.16
N LEU A 30 -14.35 -28.23 10.94
CA LEU A 30 -13.12 -28.61 11.64
C LEU A 30 -11.93 -27.71 11.29
N ASP A 31 -11.75 -27.41 10.00
CA ASP A 31 -10.69 -26.53 9.52
C ASP A 31 -10.89 -25.08 10.03
N GLU A 32 -12.14 -24.59 10.07
CA GLU A 32 -12.47 -23.28 10.62
C GLU A 32 -12.26 -23.24 12.14
N MET A 33 -12.61 -24.29 12.88
CA MET A 33 -12.30 -24.41 14.31
C MET A 33 -10.80 -24.44 14.57
N LYS A 34 -10.04 -25.16 13.74
CA LYS A 34 -8.58 -25.22 13.84
C LYS A 34 -7.95 -23.86 13.56
N ALA A 35 -8.39 -23.17 12.51
CA ALA A 35 -7.94 -21.82 12.18
C ALA A 35 -8.28 -20.80 13.27
N LYS A 36 -9.47 -20.86 13.87
CA LYS A 36 -9.86 -20.02 15.03
C LYS A 36 -9.00 -20.32 16.25
N ARG A 37 -8.74 -21.60 16.54
CA ARG A 37 -7.88 -22.03 17.66
C ARG A 37 -6.43 -21.60 17.46
N GLU A 38 -5.92 -21.63 16.23
CA GLU A 38 -4.58 -21.17 15.87
C GLU A 38 -4.46 -19.64 15.90
N ALA A 39 -5.50 -18.92 15.48
CA ALA A 39 -5.55 -17.46 15.59
C ALA A 39 -5.66 -16.97 17.04
N GLN A 40 -6.38 -17.72 17.90
CA GLN A 40 -6.47 -17.46 19.35
C GLN A 40 -5.32 -18.07 20.15
N ALA A 41 -4.51 -18.96 19.56
CA ALA A 41 -3.39 -19.55 20.25
C ALA A 41 -2.47 -18.42 20.73
N PRO A 42 -2.11 -18.40 22.03
CA PRO A 42 -1.22 -17.39 22.55
C PRO A 42 0.11 -17.54 21.79
N ARG A 43 0.44 -16.55 20.95
CA ARG A 43 1.76 -16.45 20.32
C ARG A 43 2.77 -16.52 21.45
N GLY A 44 3.56 -17.60 21.45
CA GLY A 44 4.24 -18.15 22.62
C GLY A 44 4.81 -17.12 23.57
N ASN A 45 4.76 -17.45 24.87
CA ASN A 45 5.24 -16.65 26.00
C ASN A 45 6.32 -15.66 25.56
N LYS A 46 5.92 -14.41 25.26
CA LYS A 46 6.85 -13.28 25.34
C LYS A 46 7.28 -13.31 26.78
N LYS A 47 8.47 -13.85 27.05
CA LYS A 47 9.11 -13.80 28.36
C LYS A 47 8.88 -12.39 28.85
N VAL A 48 8.02 -12.25 29.85
CA VAL A 48 7.77 -10.97 30.51
C VAL A 48 9.07 -10.72 31.23
N PHE A 49 10.00 -10.06 30.53
CA PHE A 49 11.28 -9.69 31.11
C PHE A 49 10.95 -8.81 32.32
N ASP A 50 11.29 -9.33 33.49
CA ASP A 50 11.16 -8.66 34.78
C ASP A 50 11.75 -7.26 34.67
N ASN A 51 10.94 -6.23 34.95
CA ASN A 51 11.34 -4.83 34.85
C ASN A 51 12.53 -4.49 35.77
N ARG A 52 12.86 -5.35 36.74
CA ARG A 52 13.99 -5.18 37.68
C ARG A 52 15.37 -5.52 37.07
N ARG A 53 15.44 -6.20 35.93
CA ARG A 53 16.71 -6.60 35.26
C ARG A 53 16.93 -5.94 33.91
N ARG A 54 16.44 -4.71 33.70
CA ARG A 54 16.76 -3.98 32.46
C ARG A 54 18.21 -3.51 32.53
N PRO A 55 19.11 -3.96 31.64
CA PRO A 55 20.43 -3.33 31.55
C PRO A 55 20.21 -1.85 31.26
N VAL A 56 20.90 -0.97 32.00
CA VAL A 56 20.85 0.47 31.77
C VAL A 56 21.24 0.71 30.32
N ARG A 57 20.27 1.10 29.50
CA ARG A 57 20.50 1.32 28.08
C ARG A 57 21.27 2.62 27.93
N VAL A 58 22.58 2.54 27.88
CA VAL A 58 23.46 3.68 27.57
C VAL A 58 23.14 4.13 26.14
N ILE A 59 22.53 5.30 26.00
CA ILE A 59 22.21 5.89 24.70
C ILE A 59 23.39 6.79 24.30
N LYS A 60 24.02 6.49 23.16
CA LYS A 60 25.11 7.32 22.61
C LYS A 60 24.68 8.80 22.44
N PRO A 61 25.54 9.77 22.78
CA PRO A 61 25.23 11.21 22.67
C PRO A 61 24.83 11.64 21.25
N GLU A 62 25.44 11.04 20.22
CA GLU A 62 25.09 11.25 18.81
C GLU A 62 23.60 11.04 18.52
N ARG A 63 22.96 10.06 19.17
CA ARG A 63 21.53 9.77 18.97
C ARG A 63 20.64 10.89 19.48
N PHE A 64 21.07 11.60 20.52
CA PHE A 64 20.35 12.77 21.03
C PHE A 64 20.46 13.95 20.06
N LEU A 65 21.67 14.22 19.57
CA LEU A 65 21.92 15.28 18.58
C LEU A 65 21.14 15.03 17.28
N ALA A 66 21.19 13.80 16.75
CA ALA A 66 20.44 13.40 15.56
C ALA A 66 18.92 13.58 15.73
N ARG A 67 18.37 13.18 16.89
CA ARG A 67 16.95 13.38 17.20
C ARG A 67 16.59 14.86 17.34
N ALA A 68 17.45 15.66 17.96
CA ALA A 68 17.24 17.10 18.11
C ALA A 68 17.24 17.81 16.74
N ALA A 69 18.20 17.47 15.87
CA ALA A 69 18.25 17.97 14.49
C ALA A 69 16.99 17.58 13.70
N GLN A 70 16.54 16.33 13.82
CA GLN A 70 15.32 15.85 13.17
C GLN A 70 14.08 16.63 13.61
N ARG A 71 13.93 16.90 14.93
CA ARG A 71 12.84 17.72 15.47
C ARG A 71 12.87 19.14 14.91
N ARG A 72 14.04 19.78 14.93
CA ARG A 72 14.24 21.13 14.37
C ARG A 72 13.87 21.21 12.90
N ASN A 73 14.31 20.25 12.09
CA ASN A 73 13.98 20.19 10.66
C ASN A 73 12.48 20.01 10.42
N HIS A 74 11.80 19.23 11.28
CA HIS A 74 10.35 19.10 11.21
C HIS A 74 9.63 20.41 11.54
N GLU A 75 10.04 21.11 12.61
CA GLU A 75 9.52 22.41 13.01
C GLU A 75 9.65 23.43 11.87
N ILE A 76 10.84 23.53 11.29
CA ILE A 76 11.13 24.41 10.15
C ILE A 76 10.22 24.07 8.97
N ARG A 77 10.01 22.78 8.68
CA ARG A 77 9.12 22.33 7.60
C ARG A 77 7.67 22.71 7.89
N TYR A 78 7.18 22.47 9.11
CA TYR A 78 5.83 22.82 9.53
C TYR A 78 5.60 24.32 9.38
N ASN A 79 6.50 25.14 9.94
CA ASN A 79 6.45 26.59 9.84
C ASN A 79 6.56 27.07 8.39
N ARG A 80 7.35 26.40 7.54
CA ARG A 80 7.41 26.67 6.11
C ARG A 80 6.10 26.32 5.40
N VAL A 81 5.44 25.21 5.72
CA VAL A 81 4.14 24.86 5.13
C VAL A 81 3.07 25.85 5.57
N ASN A 82 3.06 26.27 6.84
CA ASN A 82 2.14 27.29 7.33
C ASN A 82 2.43 28.68 6.70
N LYS A 83 3.70 29.10 6.67
CA LYS A 83 4.15 30.40 6.14
C LYS A 83 4.06 30.47 4.62
N LYS A 84 4.49 29.44 3.88
CA LYS A 84 4.28 29.33 2.41
C LYS A 84 2.81 29.08 2.08
N GLY A 85 2.04 28.45 2.98
CA GLY A 85 0.59 28.36 2.86
C GLY A 85 -0.10 29.73 2.93
N MET A 86 0.50 30.73 3.59
CA MET A 86 0.07 32.12 3.52
C MET A 86 0.70 32.90 2.36
N GLN A 87 2.01 32.75 2.09
CA GLN A 87 2.72 33.51 1.04
C GLN A 87 2.38 33.05 -0.40
N LYS A 88 2.15 31.76 -0.65
CA LYS A 88 1.76 31.26 -1.99
C LYS A 88 0.27 31.43 -2.30
N ARG A 89 -0.57 31.78 -1.32
CA ARG A 89 -1.95 32.20 -1.59
C ARG A 89 -2.03 33.54 -2.33
N ALA A 90 -0.93 34.28 -2.42
CA ALA A 90 -0.82 35.49 -3.23
C ALA A 90 -0.17 35.26 -4.62
N SER A 91 0.31 34.06 -4.96
CA SER A 91 0.97 33.83 -6.26
C SER A 91 0.45 32.60 -6.99
N ASN A 92 -0.23 32.81 -8.11
CA ASN A 92 -0.66 31.80 -9.09
C ASN A 92 0.50 31.14 -9.88
N ARG A 93 1.76 31.19 -9.40
CA ARG A 93 2.90 30.73 -10.19
C ARG A 93 3.10 29.21 -10.09
N ARG A 94 2.89 28.52 -11.21
CA ARG A 94 3.21 27.10 -11.45
C ARG A 94 4.73 26.98 -11.59
N GLU A 95 5.40 26.27 -10.67
CA GLU A 95 6.82 25.93 -10.81
C GLU A 95 6.92 24.52 -11.39
N GLU A 96 7.25 24.42 -12.68
CA GLU A 96 7.56 23.16 -13.34
C GLU A 96 9.03 22.82 -13.06
N ARG A 97 9.29 21.61 -12.56
CA ARG A 97 10.66 21.14 -12.26
C ARG A 97 10.99 19.97 -13.16
N ILE A 98 12.08 20.10 -13.91
CA ILE A 98 12.56 19.10 -14.87
C ILE A 98 13.67 18.28 -14.20
N LYS A 99 13.59 16.94 -14.31
CA LYS A 99 14.71 16.03 -14.03
C LYS A 99 14.80 15.04 -15.18
N THR A 100 15.97 14.95 -15.78
CA THR A 100 16.31 13.94 -16.79
C THR A 100 16.68 12.64 -16.08
N VAL A 101 16.05 11.53 -16.46
CA VAL A 101 16.40 10.18 -15.98
C VAL A 101 16.65 9.31 -17.21
N ALA A 102 17.80 8.63 -17.25
CA ALA A 102 18.11 7.65 -18.28
C ALA A 102 17.32 6.36 -18.03
N LYS A 103 16.74 5.77 -19.09
CA LYS A 103 16.15 4.43 -19.02
C LYS A 103 17.28 3.41 -18.81
N VAL A 104 17.14 2.56 -17.80
CA VAL A 104 17.74 1.22 -17.83
C VAL A 104 16.69 0.37 -18.53
N ALA A 105 16.98 -0.07 -19.74
CA ALA A 105 16.13 -0.99 -20.49
C ALA A 105 16.45 -2.41 -20.02
N ASP A 106 15.44 -3.12 -19.54
CA ASP A 106 15.41 -4.58 -19.56
C ASP A 106 14.98 -4.95 -20.99
N GLU A 107 15.91 -5.20 -21.91
CA GLU A 107 15.66 -5.90 -23.18
C GLU A 107 16.99 -6.36 -23.80
N GLU A 108 16.90 -7.50 -24.47
CA GLU A 108 17.97 -8.43 -24.86
C GLU A 108 19.04 -7.83 -25.80
N VAL A 109 20.24 -8.43 -25.74
CA VAL A 109 21.41 -8.11 -26.55
C VAL A 109 21.23 -8.62 -27.97
N ASP A 110 21.11 -7.71 -28.94
CA ASP A 110 21.32 -8.02 -30.36
C ASP A 110 22.53 -7.24 -30.91
N ASP A 111 23.44 -8.01 -31.50
CA ASP A 111 24.75 -7.67 -32.04
C ASP A 111 24.63 -6.88 -33.38
N ALA A 112 24.34 -5.59 -33.31
CA ALA A 112 24.55 -4.68 -34.43
C ALA A 112 24.72 -3.24 -33.94
N GLY A 113 25.97 -2.77 -33.94
CA GLY A 113 26.33 -1.40 -33.59
C GLY A 113 25.68 -0.37 -34.50
N THR A 114 24.51 0.11 -34.08
CA THR A 114 23.88 1.33 -34.61
C THR A 114 23.86 2.35 -33.48
N ALA A 115 24.54 3.49 -33.68
CA ALA A 115 24.54 4.59 -32.74
C ALA A 115 23.10 5.07 -32.55
N LEU A 116 22.49 4.72 -31.41
CA LEU A 116 21.17 5.18 -31.01
C LEU A 116 21.22 6.70 -30.84
N GLY A 117 20.62 7.41 -31.80
CA GLY A 117 20.46 8.85 -31.77
C GLY A 117 19.76 9.32 -30.49
N ASP A 118 20.05 10.55 -30.09
CA ASP A 118 19.58 11.25 -28.90
C ASP A 118 18.04 11.43 -28.78
N GLU A 119 17.26 10.74 -29.61
CA GLU A 119 15.88 11.10 -29.96
C GLU A 119 14.80 10.40 -29.12
N ASP A 120 15.14 9.38 -28.32
CA ASP A 120 14.17 8.66 -27.48
C ASP A 120 14.16 9.09 -26.00
N LYS A 121 14.50 10.35 -25.71
CA LYS A 121 14.25 10.95 -24.40
C LYS A 121 12.77 11.34 -24.29
N LYS A 122 11.92 10.40 -23.86
CA LYS A 122 10.54 10.74 -23.48
C LYS A 122 10.55 11.70 -22.30
N GLU A 123 10.21 12.97 -22.54
CA GLU A 123 9.97 13.98 -21.51
C GLU A 123 8.76 13.59 -20.65
N VAL A 124 9.01 12.92 -19.54
CA VAL A 124 7.97 12.72 -18.53
C VAL A 124 7.86 14.01 -17.71
N LYS A 125 6.87 14.85 -18.05
CA LYS A 125 6.51 16.04 -17.26
C LYS A 125 6.02 15.59 -15.88
N TYR A 126 6.90 15.56 -14.88
CA TYR A 126 6.49 15.39 -13.49
C TYR A 126 5.92 16.72 -12.97
N ALA A 127 4.61 16.93 -13.18
CA ALA A 127 3.88 17.89 -12.38
C ALA A 127 4.12 17.54 -10.90
N SER A 128 4.56 18.51 -10.10
CA SER A 128 4.76 18.34 -8.65
C SER A 128 3.65 17.45 -8.10
N ASN A 129 4.05 16.29 -7.60
CA ASN A 129 3.27 15.10 -7.30
C ASN A 129 1.76 15.38 -7.19
N SER A 130 0.99 14.98 -8.21
CA SER A 130 -0.49 14.99 -8.25
C SER A 130 -1.21 16.28 -8.67
N VAL A 131 -0.54 17.32 -9.14
CA VAL A 131 -1.23 18.53 -9.64
C VAL A 131 -2.01 18.23 -10.93
N GLY A 132 -3.35 18.25 -10.83
CA GLY A 132 -4.29 17.98 -11.94
C GLY A 132 -5.07 16.67 -11.82
N ALA A 133 -4.79 15.86 -10.80
CA ALA A 133 -5.51 14.62 -10.54
C ALA A 133 -6.77 14.83 -9.71
N SER A 134 -7.83 14.07 -9.97
CA SER A 134 -9.01 14.02 -9.09
C SER A 134 -8.77 13.15 -7.85
N VAL A 135 -8.05 12.04 -8.00
CA VAL A 135 -7.79 11.04 -6.96
C VAL A 135 -6.29 10.69 -6.90
N VAL A 136 -5.80 10.46 -5.69
CA VAL A 136 -4.42 10.07 -5.38
C VAL A 136 -4.45 8.87 -4.46
N PHE A 137 -3.53 7.94 -4.66
CA PHE A 137 -3.30 6.85 -3.72
C PHE A 137 -2.12 7.19 -2.81
N ALA A 138 -2.33 7.10 -1.51
CA ALA A 138 -1.31 7.40 -0.50
C ALA A 138 -1.02 6.15 0.33
N VAL A 139 0.25 5.79 0.48
CA VAL A 139 0.73 4.64 1.24
C VAL A 139 1.72 5.10 2.31
N ARG A 140 1.55 4.59 3.53
CA ARG A 140 2.47 4.91 4.62
C ARG A 140 3.68 3.99 4.63
N ALA A 141 4.87 4.57 4.46
CA ALA A 141 6.14 3.85 4.38
C ALA A 141 6.90 3.72 5.73
N ARG A 142 6.63 4.59 6.71
CA ARG A 142 7.39 4.65 7.98
C ARG A 142 6.54 4.40 9.22
N ASN A 143 7.13 3.75 10.24
CA ASN A 143 6.52 3.56 11.56
C ASN A 143 6.25 4.87 12.29
N ARG A 144 5.60 4.74 13.45
CA ARG A 144 5.24 5.86 14.34
C ARG A 144 6.45 6.45 15.07
N ALA A 145 7.64 5.84 15.00
CA ALA A 145 8.80 6.26 15.78
C ALA A 145 9.32 7.63 15.34
N GLY A 146 9.60 8.52 16.29
CA GLY A 146 10.10 9.87 16.00
C GLY A 146 9.09 10.81 15.35
N MET A 147 7.83 10.39 15.21
CA MET A 147 6.80 11.21 14.58
C MET A 147 6.28 12.30 15.54
N PRO A 148 6.21 13.56 15.09
CA PRO A 148 5.66 14.68 15.87
C PRO A 148 4.13 14.57 15.98
N SER A 149 3.55 15.18 17.01
CA SER A 149 2.11 15.10 17.31
C SER A 149 1.24 15.64 16.16
N ASN A 150 1.66 16.72 15.51
CA ASN A 150 0.94 17.32 14.39
C ASN A 150 0.79 16.35 13.21
N VAL A 151 1.86 15.63 12.86
CA VAL A 151 1.85 14.61 11.80
C VAL A 151 0.99 13.42 12.19
N LYS A 152 1.06 12.97 13.45
CA LYS A 152 0.19 11.89 13.95
C LYS A 152 -1.29 12.24 13.80
N LYS A 153 -1.67 13.48 14.13
CA LYS A 153 -3.05 13.97 13.98
C LYS A 153 -3.48 13.96 12.51
N VAL A 154 -2.63 14.42 11.60
CA VAL A 154 -2.94 14.45 10.16
C VAL A 154 -3.03 13.04 9.57
N LEU A 155 -2.09 12.14 9.87
CA LEU A 155 -2.16 10.75 9.41
C LEU A 155 -3.39 10.02 9.95
N SER A 156 -3.80 10.31 11.20
CA SER A 156 -5.03 9.76 11.76
C SER A 156 -6.27 10.24 11.01
N ARG A 157 -6.31 11.52 10.57
CA ARG A 157 -7.39 12.05 9.72
C ARG A 157 -7.43 11.40 8.34
N LEU A 158 -6.26 11.14 7.76
CA LEU A 158 -6.14 10.43 6.48
C LEU A 158 -6.37 8.91 6.58
N ARG A 159 -6.60 8.39 7.80
CA ARG A 159 -6.75 6.95 8.08
C ARG A 159 -5.49 6.10 7.81
N LEU A 160 -4.30 6.71 7.82
CA LEU A 160 -2.99 6.04 7.64
C LEU A 160 -2.32 5.77 9.00
N ARG A 161 -2.91 4.89 9.81
CA ARG A 161 -2.53 4.68 11.23
C ARG A 161 -1.39 3.67 11.40
N HIS A 162 -1.37 2.63 10.59
CA HIS A 162 -0.39 1.55 10.60
C HIS A 162 0.57 1.66 9.39
N GLU A 163 1.67 0.90 9.43
CA GLU A 163 2.60 0.81 8.31
C GLU A 163 1.99 0.01 7.17
N ASN A 164 2.36 0.36 5.93
CA ASN A 164 1.88 -0.29 4.71
C ASN A 164 0.35 -0.22 4.52
N GLU A 165 -0.32 0.68 5.23
CA GLU A 165 -1.70 1.05 4.92
C GLU A 165 -1.74 1.99 3.73
N GLY A 166 -2.70 1.76 2.84
CA GLY A 166 -2.96 2.56 1.66
C GLY A 166 -4.39 3.10 1.66
N VAL A 167 -4.57 4.36 1.25
CA VAL A 167 -5.88 5.02 1.17
C VAL A 167 -5.99 5.79 -0.14
N PHE A 168 -7.13 5.65 -0.83
CA PHE A 168 -7.51 6.51 -1.94
C PHE A 168 -8.05 7.83 -1.41
N LEU A 169 -7.45 8.95 -1.80
CA LEU A 169 -7.79 10.28 -1.36
C LEU A 169 -8.21 11.14 -2.55
N LYS A 170 -9.33 11.86 -2.41
CA LYS A 170 -9.67 12.94 -3.32
C LYS A 170 -8.64 14.06 -3.19
N TYR A 171 -8.11 14.54 -4.31
CA TYR A 171 -7.10 15.59 -4.34
C TYR A 171 -7.76 16.97 -4.35
N ASN A 172 -7.94 17.52 -3.16
CA ASN A 172 -8.51 18.84 -2.89
C ASN A 172 -7.41 19.75 -2.31
N GLU A 173 -7.67 21.06 -2.20
CA GLU A 173 -6.70 22.00 -1.60
C GLU A 173 -6.28 21.60 -0.17
N SER A 174 -7.24 21.12 0.62
CA SER A 174 -7.00 20.68 2.01
C SER A 174 -6.17 19.40 2.07
N THR A 175 -6.51 18.38 1.27
CA THR A 175 -5.76 17.12 1.25
C THR A 175 -4.35 17.31 0.69
N ARG A 176 -4.17 18.20 -0.29
CA ARG A 176 -2.85 18.62 -0.79
C ARG A 176 -1.97 19.18 0.32
N LYS A 177 -2.48 20.10 1.15
CA LYS A 177 -1.71 20.65 2.29
C LYS A 177 -1.36 19.59 3.32
N MET A 178 -2.31 18.70 3.64
CA MET A 178 -2.08 17.59 4.57
C MET A 178 -0.99 16.65 4.05
N LEU A 179 -1.05 16.27 2.77
CA LEU A 179 -0.05 15.42 2.11
C LEU A 179 1.33 16.07 2.12
N HIS A 180 1.44 17.37 1.84
CA HIS A 180 2.70 18.10 1.95
C HIS A 180 3.27 18.14 3.36
N LEU A 181 2.44 18.10 4.41
CA LEU A 181 2.95 18.03 5.77
C LEU A 181 3.51 16.63 6.09
N VAL A 182 2.86 15.58 5.59
CA VAL A 182 3.18 14.17 5.91
C VAL A 182 4.07 13.46 4.89
N GLU A 183 4.51 14.14 3.83
CA GLU A 183 5.39 13.62 2.76
C GLU A 183 6.61 12.82 3.26
N PRO A 184 7.29 13.14 4.39
CA PRO A 184 8.41 12.32 4.87
C PRO A 184 8.02 10.90 5.34
N TRP A 185 6.74 10.64 5.59
CA TRP A 185 6.23 9.37 6.12
C TRP A 185 5.34 8.63 5.12
N VAL A 186 4.87 9.30 4.06
CA VAL A 186 3.87 8.81 3.12
C VAL A 186 4.37 9.02 1.71
N SER A 187 4.29 7.96 0.91
CA SER A 187 4.47 8.01 -0.53
C SER A 187 3.09 8.12 -1.16
N TYR A 188 2.90 9.07 -2.09
CA TYR A 188 1.61 9.24 -2.75
C TYR A 188 1.79 9.58 -4.23
N GLY A 189 0.83 9.15 -5.04
CA GLY A 189 0.88 9.35 -6.49
C GLY A 189 -0.42 8.98 -7.21
N LEU A 190 -0.37 9.11 -8.53
CA LEU A 190 -1.44 8.67 -9.41
C LEU A 190 -1.45 7.16 -9.53
N VAL A 191 -2.65 6.61 -9.69
CA VAL A 191 -2.87 5.18 -9.89
C VAL A 191 -3.66 4.97 -11.17
N SER A 192 -3.33 3.88 -11.87
CA SER A 192 -4.08 3.44 -13.04
C SER A 192 -5.36 2.69 -12.63
N LYS A 193 -6.32 2.58 -13.55
CA LYS A 193 -7.56 1.83 -13.30
C LYS A 193 -7.30 0.36 -13.00
N SER A 194 -6.36 -0.28 -13.70
CA SER A 194 -5.99 -1.68 -13.44
C SER A 194 -5.44 -1.87 -12.02
N THR A 195 -4.56 -0.97 -11.58
CA THR A 195 -4.02 -1.01 -10.21
C THR A 195 -5.12 -0.83 -9.15
N ILE A 196 -6.12 0.01 -9.41
CA ILE A 196 -7.25 0.19 -8.48
C ILE A 196 -8.04 -1.12 -8.37
N THR A 197 -8.40 -1.73 -9.49
CA THR A 197 -9.12 -3.01 -9.52
C THR A 197 -8.34 -4.11 -8.79
N ASP A 198 -7.04 -4.25 -9.06
CA ASP A 198 -6.19 -5.23 -8.39
C ASP A 198 -6.10 -5.01 -6.88
N LEU A 199 -6.01 -3.74 -6.43
CA LEU A 199 -5.97 -3.42 -5.01
C LEU A 199 -7.28 -3.74 -4.31
N ILE A 200 -8.42 -3.44 -4.94
CA ILE A 200 -9.73 -3.74 -4.38
C ILE A 200 -9.93 -5.25 -4.30
N ASN A 201 -9.61 -6.00 -5.36
CA ASN A 201 -9.80 -7.44 -5.39
C ASN A 201 -8.86 -8.19 -4.43
N ARG A 202 -7.58 -7.75 -4.32
CA ARG A 202 -6.58 -8.45 -3.50
C ARG A 202 -6.53 -7.99 -2.04
N ARG A 203 -6.88 -6.73 -1.77
CA ARG A 203 -6.70 -6.08 -0.45
C ARG A 203 -7.96 -5.38 0.06
N GLY A 204 -9.06 -5.37 -0.69
CA GLY A 204 -10.32 -4.77 -0.29
C GLY A 204 -10.97 -5.50 0.88
N HIS A 205 -11.38 -4.73 1.89
CA HIS A 205 -12.14 -5.24 3.03
C HIS A 205 -13.28 -4.27 3.32
N GLY A 206 -14.47 -4.81 3.52
CA GLY A 206 -15.64 -4.10 4.01
C GLY A 206 -15.74 -4.16 5.53
N ARG A 207 -16.58 -3.29 6.10
CA ARG A 207 -16.97 -3.38 7.50
C ARG A 207 -18.46 -3.72 7.55
N VAL A 208 -18.78 -4.99 7.80
CA VAL A 208 -20.16 -5.50 7.90
C VAL A 208 -20.43 -5.83 9.36
N GLU A 209 -21.53 -5.32 9.93
CA GLU A 209 -21.87 -5.50 11.35
C GLU A 209 -20.71 -5.14 12.31
N GLY A 210 -19.93 -4.12 11.94
CA GLY A 210 -18.78 -3.66 12.72
C GLY A 210 -17.52 -4.53 12.61
N LYS A 211 -17.57 -5.70 11.95
CA LYS A 211 -16.44 -6.63 11.72
C LYS A 211 -15.81 -6.41 10.35
N ARG A 212 -14.52 -6.72 10.22
CA ARG A 212 -13.77 -6.60 8.97
C ARG A 212 -13.93 -7.89 8.16
N VAL A 213 -14.56 -7.80 6.98
CA VAL A 213 -14.86 -8.94 6.09
C VAL A 213 -14.20 -8.68 4.72
N PRO A 214 -13.55 -9.66 4.09
CA PRO A 214 -13.00 -9.50 2.74
C PRO A 214 -14.13 -9.29 1.71
N LEU A 215 -13.87 -8.49 0.67
CA LEU A 215 -14.81 -8.28 -0.43
C LEU A 215 -14.65 -9.39 -1.48
N SER A 216 -15.20 -10.56 -1.21
CA SER A 216 -15.13 -11.72 -2.11
C SER A 216 -16.29 -11.84 -3.09
N ASP A 217 -17.47 -11.34 -2.69
CA ASP A 217 -18.71 -11.46 -3.47
C ASP A 217 -19.47 -10.12 -3.45
N ASN A 218 -20.16 -9.84 -4.56
CA ASN A 218 -20.95 -8.63 -4.74
C ASN A 218 -22.13 -8.58 -3.77
N MET A 219 -22.66 -9.73 -3.34
CA MET A 219 -23.73 -9.81 -2.34
C MET A 219 -23.37 -9.09 -1.02
N ILE A 220 -22.08 -9.04 -0.67
CA ILE A 220 -21.61 -8.34 0.54
C ILE A 220 -21.79 -6.82 0.39
N ILE A 221 -21.64 -6.31 -0.82
CA ILE A 221 -21.76 -4.89 -1.15
C ILE A 221 -23.23 -4.50 -1.22
N GLU A 222 -24.05 -5.30 -1.92
CA GLU A 222 -25.49 -5.06 -2.10
C GLU A 222 -26.30 -5.08 -0.82
N LYS A 223 -25.86 -5.81 0.22
CA LYS A 223 -26.55 -5.84 1.51
C LYS A 223 -26.35 -4.59 2.35
N GLU A 224 -25.29 -3.82 2.11
CA GLU A 224 -24.88 -2.69 2.96
C GLU A 224 -25.09 -1.33 2.29
N LEU A 225 -25.23 -1.29 0.95
CA LEU A 225 -25.41 -0.08 0.13
C LEU A 225 -26.80 -0.05 -0.50
#